data_AF-A0A026X1P4-F1
#
_entry.id   AF-A0A026X1P4-F1
#
_cell.length_a   1.000
_cell.length_b   1.000
_cell.length_c   1.000
_cell.angle_alpha   90.00
_cell.angle_beta   90.00
_cell.angle_gamma   90.00
#
_symmetry.space_group_name_H-M   'P 1'
#
loop_
_entity.id
_entity.type
_entity.pdbx_description
1 polymer ?
#
loop_
_entity_poly.entity_id
_entity_poly.type
_entity_poly.pdbx_seq_one_letter_code
_entity_poly.pdbx_strand_id
1 'polypeptide(L)'
;MSYNHGYSYQDPRDQSDNGGIPGVAGKDYPIFHEAPQTRFNCGQQQYPSYYADPEADCRVFYICQHDGRKDSFLCPNGTLFNPKRLVCAWWNTVDCSRAQSFYSINEAVAKAMGEADSTIQAAANGKLSREYQHESNIENASWNRYNQQEEQREWNKDSVAEHYNQHLDFTTKVPYETPV
;
A
#
# COMPACT_ATOMS: atom_id res chain seq x y z
N MET A 1 38.65 -18.50 50.08
CA MET A 1 39.69 -17.45 50.07
C MET A 1 39.64 -16.78 48.71
N SER A 2 39.38 -15.47 48.71
CA SER A 2 39.13 -14.62 47.54
C SER A 2 40.33 -14.55 46.60
N TYR A 3 40.08 -14.52 45.30
CA TYR A 3 41.00 -13.88 44.36
C TYR A 3 40.43 -12.53 43.95
N ASN A 4 41.02 -11.50 44.53
CA ASN A 4 40.95 -10.12 44.05
C ASN A 4 41.52 -10.07 42.62
N HIS A 5 40.75 -9.52 41.69
CA HIS A 5 41.33 -8.80 40.56
C HIS A 5 40.68 -7.43 40.48
N GLY A 6 41.25 -6.50 41.24
CA GLY A 6 41.11 -5.08 41.00
C GLY A 6 42.15 -4.60 39.98
N TYR A 7 41.78 -3.47 39.38
CA TYR A 7 42.61 -2.49 38.68
C TYR A 7 42.71 -2.61 37.16
N SER A 8 41.80 -1.85 36.55
CA SER A 8 41.83 -1.23 35.23
C SER A 8 43.22 -0.88 34.70
N TYR A 9 43.55 -1.43 33.54
CA TYR A 9 44.42 -0.77 32.57
C TYR A 9 43.51 -0.31 31.42
N GLN A 10 43.27 0.99 31.31
CA GLN A 10 42.72 1.57 30.09
C GLN A 10 43.80 1.42 29.01
N ASP A 11 43.62 0.48 28.08
CA ASP A 11 44.47 0.40 26.88
C ASP A 11 44.14 1.60 25.99
N PRO A 12 45.10 2.48 25.65
CA PRO A 12 44.88 3.61 24.74
C PRO A 12 44.55 3.18 23.30
N ARG A 13 44.58 1.88 22.98
CA ARG A 13 44.25 1.34 21.66
C ARG A 13 42.79 0.89 21.52
N ASP A 14 41.99 0.96 22.58
CA ASP A 14 40.53 0.73 22.53
C ASP A 14 39.75 2.03 22.22
N GLN A 15 40.41 3.00 21.58
CA GLN A 15 39.83 4.28 21.15
C GLN A 15 39.94 4.49 19.62
N SER A 16 40.23 3.42 18.87
CA SER A 16 40.44 3.46 17.41
C SER A 16 39.70 2.39 16.63
N ASP A 17 38.49 2.02 17.05
CA ASP A 17 37.59 1.18 16.23
C ASP A 17 36.51 2.01 15.49
N ASN A 18 36.79 3.29 15.24
CA ASN A 18 36.01 4.07 14.28
C ASN A 18 36.39 3.62 12.87
N GLY A 19 35.77 2.54 12.39
CA GLY A 19 35.93 1.97 11.05
C GLY A 19 35.69 2.97 9.89
N GLY A 20 36.62 3.90 9.70
CA GLY A 20 36.60 4.92 8.65
C GLY A 20 35.74 6.16 8.93
N ILE A 21 35.16 6.33 10.12
CA ILE A 21 34.29 7.48 10.45
C ILE A 21 35.12 8.61 11.05
N PRO A 22 35.18 9.81 10.44
CA PRO A 22 35.88 10.96 11.02
C PRO A 22 35.23 11.45 12.32
N GLY A 23 36.04 11.87 13.29
CA GLY A 23 35.58 12.34 14.60
C GLY A 23 35.59 11.26 15.68
N VAL A 24 35.25 11.66 16.90
CA VAL A 24 35.21 10.81 18.09
C VAL A 24 33.76 10.53 18.49
N ALA A 25 33.40 9.26 18.52
CA ALA A 25 32.11 8.78 18.97
C ALA A 25 31.80 9.24 20.40
N GLY A 26 30.57 9.73 20.65
CA GLY A 26 30.13 10.25 21.94
C GLY A 26 30.63 11.65 22.28
N LYS A 27 31.53 12.22 21.48
CA LYS A 27 32.02 13.60 21.62
C LYS A 27 31.60 14.48 20.45
N ASP A 28 31.92 14.06 19.23
CA ASP A 28 31.63 14.80 18.01
C ASP A 28 30.27 14.43 17.41
N TYR A 29 29.83 13.19 17.65
CA TYR A 29 28.51 12.70 17.27
C TYR A 29 27.98 11.68 18.30
N PRO A 30 26.66 11.61 18.51
CA PRO A 30 26.05 10.69 19.47
C PRO A 30 26.13 9.23 19.01
N ILE A 31 26.23 8.33 19.99
CA ILE A 31 26.09 6.88 19.80
C ILE A 31 24.87 6.42 20.59
N PHE A 32 23.86 5.95 19.89
CA PHE A 32 22.67 5.34 20.47
C PHE A 32 22.47 3.95 19.87
N HIS A 33 22.15 2.97 20.73
CA HIS A 33 21.80 1.61 20.31
C HIS A 33 20.29 1.47 20.03
N GLU A 34 19.49 2.35 20.61
CA GLU A 34 18.04 2.46 20.44
C GLU A 34 17.62 3.92 20.47
N ALA A 35 16.41 4.23 19.98
CA ALA A 35 15.90 5.59 20.05
C ALA A 35 15.64 5.97 21.52
N PRO A 36 16.27 7.04 22.04
CA PRO A 36 16.05 7.49 23.40
C PRO A 36 14.62 8.05 23.56
N GLN A 37 14.15 8.10 24.79
CA GLN A 37 12.90 8.79 25.11
C GLN A 37 13.14 10.30 25.11
N THR A 38 12.37 11.02 24.30
CA THR A 38 12.42 12.48 24.16
C THR A 38 11.01 13.06 24.24
N ARG A 39 10.91 14.39 24.28
CA ARG A 39 9.62 15.09 24.24
C ARG A 39 9.00 15.15 22.84
N PHE A 40 9.65 14.58 21.82
CA PHE A 40 9.14 14.61 20.45
C PHE A 40 7.80 13.85 20.34
N ASN A 41 6.80 14.55 19.79
CA ASN A 41 5.45 14.03 19.62
C ASN A 41 4.90 14.30 18.21
N CYS A 42 4.51 13.23 17.52
CA CYS A 42 3.88 13.30 16.20
C CYS A 42 2.52 14.01 16.21
N GLY A 43 1.77 13.94 17.31
CA GLY A 43 0.50 14.66 17.47
C GLY A 43 0.64 16.18 17.56
N GLN A 44 1.86 16.69 17.74
CA GLN A 44 2.17 18.13 17.69
C GLN A 44 2.69 18.57 16.31
N GLN A 45 2.90 17.63 15.39
CA GLN A 45 3.39 17.93 14.06
C GLN A 45 2.22 18.14 13.10
N GLN A 46 2.36 19.12 12.21
CA GLN A 46 1.28 19.53 11.32
C GLN A 46 1.01 18.53 10.18
N TYR A 47 2.03 17.80 9.74
CA TYR A 47 1.96 16.94 8.56
C TYR A 47 2.46 15.53 8.86
N PRO A 48 1.88 14.49 8.23
CA PRO A 48 2.44 13.14 8.27
C PRO A 48 3.69 13.10 7.40
N SER A 49 4.86 13.00 8.02
CA SER A 49 6.15 13.11 7.33
C SER A 49 7.33 12.71 8.21
N TYR A 50 8.55 13.03 7.76
CA TYR A 50 9.81 12.73 8.42
C TYR A 50 10.28 13.90 9.27
N TYR A 51 10.61 13.66 10.54
CA TYR A 51 10.99 14.69 11.49
C TYR A 51 12.29 14.33 12.20
N ALA A 52 13.26 15.24 12.17
CA ALA A 52 14.46 15.13 13.00
C ALA A 52 14.09 15.30 14.48
N ASP A 53 14.76 14.60 15.39
CA ASP A 53 14.65 14.86 16.82
C ASP A 53 15.86 15.67 17.35
N PRO A 54 15.70 16.96 17.66
CA PRO A 54 16.79 17.76 18.20
C PRO A 54 17.24 17.35 19.59
N GLU A 55 16.36 16.75 20.43
CA GLU A 55 16.74 16.29 21.76
C GLU A 55 17.60 15.02 21.71
N ALA A 56 17.51 14.27 20.61
CA ALA A 56 18.39 13.16 20.29
C ALA A 56 19.52 13.57 19.33
N ASP A 57 19.94 14.84 19.34
CA ASP A 57 21.02 15.39 18.49
C ASP A 57 20.86 15.05 17.00
N CYS A 58 19.61 14.96 16.51
CA CYS A 58 19.24 14.56 15.16
C CYS A 58 19.74 13.18 14.74
N ARG A 59 20.25 12.38 15.67
CA ARG A 59 20.63 11.00 15.41
C ARG A 59 19.43 10.09 15.18
N VAL A 60 18.33 10.46 15.82
CA VAL A 60 17.04 9.84 15.68
C VAL A 60 16.16 10.73 14.83
N PHE A 61 15.39 10.09 13.97
CA PHE A 61 14.30 10.73 13.27
C PHE A 61 13.04 9.88 13.39
N TYR A 62 11.90 10.52 13.19
CA TYR A 62 10.61 9.89 13.28
C TYR A 62 9.85 9.99 11.96
N ILE A 63 9.08 8.96 11.64
CA ILE A 63 8.03 9.05 10.62
C ILE A 63 6.71 9.19 11.37
N CYS A 64 6.05 10.32 11.16
CA CYS A 64 4.74 10.61 11.72
C CYS A 64 3.64 10.20 10.75
N GLN A 65 2.68 9.45 11.25
CA GLN A 65 1.52 8.98 10.51
C GLN A 65 0.32 9.91 10.70
N HIS A 66 -0.70 9.76 9.85
CA HIS A 66 -1.93 10.56 9.91
C HIS A 66 -2.69 10.46 11.24
N ASP A 67 -2.60 9.32 11.93
CA ASP A 67 -3.26 9.07 13.22
C ASP A 67 -2.41 9.50 14.43
N GLY A 68 -1.27 10.18 14.19
CA GLY A 68 -0.34 10.60 15.23
C GLY A 68 0.60 9.49 15.71
N ARG A 69 0.53 8.28 15.12
CA ARG A 69 1.48 7.20 15.41
C ARG A 69 2.90 7.62 15.01
N LYS A 70 3.87 7.24 15.84
CA LYS A 70 5.28 7.59 15.71
C LYS A 70 6.12 6.34 15.45
N ASP A 71 6.74 6.27 14.27
CA ASP A 71 7.78 5.29 13.97
C ASP A 71 9.16 5.90 14.23
N SER A 72 10.06 5.17 14.91
CA SER A 72 11.35 5.70 15.37
C SER A 72 12.51 5.02 14.67
N PHE A 73 13.47 5.81 14.18
CA PHE A 73 14.60 5.30 13.40
C PHE A 73 15.91 5.94 13.85
N LEU A 74 16.97 5.14 13.85
CA LEU A 74 18.34 5.56 14.09
C LEU A 74 19.09 5.71 12.77
N CYS A 75 19.75 6.84 12.58
CA CYS A 75 20.79 6.94 11.56
C CYS A 75 21.99 6.04 11.92
N PRO A 76 22.77 5.52 10.95
CA PRO A 76 24.00 4.76 11.20
C PRO A 76 25.10 5.57 11.89
N ASN A 77 26.05 4.91 12.58
CA ASN A 77 27.19 5.55 13.28
C ASN A 77 27.91 6.57 12.39
N GLY A 78 28.16 7.78 12.92
CA GLY A 78 28.77 8.88 12.17
C GLY A 78 27.83 9.71 11.30
N THR A 79 26.52 9.44 11.30
CA THR A 79 25.53 10.20 10.54
C THR A 79 24.40 10.73 11.42
N LEU A 80 23.79 11.83 10.96
CA LEU A 80 22.65 12.52 11.55
C LEU A 80 21.58 12.75 10.48
N PHE A 81 20.31 12.78 10.87
CA PHE A 81 19.21 13.05 9.95
C PHE A 81 19.23 14.52 9.53
N ASN A 82 19.26 14.74 8.22
CA ASN A 82 19.19 16.05 7.61
C ASN A 82 17.74 16.35 7.19
N PRO A 83 16.98 17.15 7.95
CA PRO A 83 15.57 17.42 7.64
C PRO A 83 15.37 18.25 6.37
N LYS A 84 16.42 18.91 5.86
CA LYS A 84 16.36 19.61 4.57
C LYS A 84 16.36 18.66 3.38
N ARG A 85 17.06 17.53 3.50
CA ARG A 85 17.24 16.54 2.43
C ARG A 85 16.46 15.26 2.67
N LEU A 86 15.95 15.06 3.89
CA LEU A 86 15.23 13.87 4.34
C LEU A 86 16.07 12.59 4.26
N VAL A 87 17.37 12.70 4.54
CA VAL A 87 18.33 11.59 4.53
C VAL A 87 19.25 11.67 5.74
N CYS A 88 19.79 10.52 6.17
CA CYS A 88 20.94 10.52 7.07
C CYS A 88 22.18 10.98 6.30
N ALA A 89 22.88 11.98 6.81
CA ALA A 89 24.09 12.56 6.23
C ALA A 89 25.22 12.59 7.27
N TRP A 90 26.46 12.77 6.83
CA TRP A 90 27.63 12.86 7.71
C TRP A 90 27.42 13.91 8.80
N TRP A 91 27.77 13.56 10.04
CA TRP A 91 27.47 14.38 11.23
C TRP A 91 27.97 15.82 11.10
N ASN A 92 29.15 16.01 10.48
CA ASN A 92 29.79 17.31 10.29
C ASN A 92 29.14 18.16 9.17
N THR A 93 28.13 17.64 8.48
CA THR A 93 27.38 18.35 7.42
C THR A 93 25.95 18.72 7.86
N VAL A 94 25.55 18.33 9.07
CA VAL A 94 24.21 18.55 9.60
C VAL A 94 24.28 19.52 10.77
N ASP A 95 23.59 20.64 10.65
CA ASP A 95 23.36 21.56 11.77
C ASP A 95 22.03 21.21 12.44
N CYS A 96 22.10 20.39 13.49
CA CYS A 96 20.91 19.91 14.19
C CYS A 96 20.16 21.04 14.92
N SER A 97 20.86 22.09 15.35
CA SER A 97 20.23 23.24 16.03
C SER A 97 19.17 23.93 15.17
N ARG A 98 19.27 23.79 13.84
CA ARG A 98 18.36 24.35 12.85
C ARG A 98 17.33 23.36 12.34
N ALA A 99 17.28 22.15 12.87
CA ALA A 99 16.47 21.07 12.30
C ALA A 99 14.98 21.43 12.16
N GLN A 100 14.39 22.05 13.20
CA GLN A 100 12.99 22.46 13.20
C GLN A 100 12.67 23.53 12.14
N SER A 101 13.64 24.37 11.76
CA SER A 101 13.43 25.39 10.72
C SER A 101 13.16 24.79 9.33
N PHE A 102 13.43 23.50 9.14
CA PHE A 102 13.19 22.77 7.90
C PHE A 102 11.91 21.94 7.91
N TYR A 103 11.14 21.92 9.01
CA TYR A 103 9.89 21.15 9.07
C TYR A 103 8.84 21.60 8.06
N SER A 104 8.92 22.82 7.53
CA SER A 104 8.04 23.27 6.45
C SER A 104 8.18 22.45 5.16
N ILE A 105 9.32 21.78 4.94
CA ILE A 105 9.52 20.89 3.79
C ILE A 105 8.55 19.70 3.83
N ASN A 106 8.10 19.30 5.03
CA ASN A 106 7.23 18.17 5.23
C ASN A 106 5.83 18.36 4.63
N GLU A 107 5.39 19.61 4.41
CA GLU A 107 4.15 19.89 3.69
C GLU A 107 4.19 19.33 2.26
N ALA A 108 5.28 19.60 1.53
CA ALA A 108 5.44 19.13 0.16
C ALA A 108 5.50 17.60 0.10
N VAL A 109 6.15 16.97 1.09
CA VAL A 109 6.22 15.51 1.23
C VAL A 109 4.83 14.93 1.48
N ALA A 110 4.09 15.47 2.44
CA ALA A 110 2.75 15.00 2.78
C ALA A 110 1.78 15.14 1.60
N LYS A 111 1.88 16.24 0.85
CA LYS A 111 1.10 16.42 -0.38
C LYS A 111 1.40 15.34 -1.42
N ALA A 112 2.69 15.10 -1.70
CA ALA A 112 3.10 14.09 -2.66
C ALA A 112 2.69 12.67 -2.24
N MET A 113 2.78 12.35 -0.95
CA MET A 113 2.30 11.08 -0.39
C MET A 113 0.78 10.93 -0.58
N GLY A 114 0.00 11.96 -0.26
CA GLY A 114 -1.46 11.93 -0.44
C GLY A 114 -1.89 11.79 -1.92
N GLU A 115 -1.17 12.43 -2.85
CA GLU A 115 -1.41 12.27 -4.30
C GLU A 115 -1.09 10.84 -4.77
N ALA A 116 0.00 10.26 -4.28
CA ALA A 116 0.36 8.87 -4.58
C ALA A 116 -0.68 7.89 -4.03
N ASP A 117 -1.11 8.06 -2.77
CA ASP A 117 -2.13 7.22 -2.14
C ASP A 117 -3.47 7.31 -2.88
N SER A 118 -3.88 8.53 -3.27
CA SER A 118 -5.09 8.75 -4.07
C SER A 118 -5.03 8.00 -5.41
N THR A 119 -3.86 7.99 -6.05
CA THR A 119 -3.63 7.28 -7.32
C THR A 119 -3.70 5.77 -7.14
N ILE A 120 -3.07 5.24 -6.09
CA ILE A 120 -3.12 3.81 -5.74
C ILE A 120 -4.56 3.39 -5.45
N GLN A 121 -5.30 4.20 -4.69
CA GLN A 121 -6.69 3.90 -4.34
C GLN A 121 -7.62 3.97 -5.54
N ALA A 122 -7.44 4.95 -6.44
CA ALA A 122 -8.19 4.99 -7.69
C ALA A 122 -7.91 3.74 -8.57
N ALA A 123 -6.65 3.29 -8.63
CA ALA A 123 -6.30 2.08 -9.35
C ALA A 123 -6.90 0.81 -8.72
N ALA A 124 -6.91 0.72 -7.39
CA ALA A 124 -7.54 -0.38 -6.65
C ALA A 124 -9.06 -0.42 -6.87
N ASN A 125 -9.73 0.73 -6.73
CA ASN A 125 -11.17 0.86 -6.96
C ASN A 125 -11.53 0.54 -8.42
N GLY A 126 -10.70 0.94 -9.39
CA GLY A 126 -10.88 0.60 -10.79
C GLY A 126 -10.78 -0.90 -11.08
N LYS A 127 -9.84 -1.60 -10.42
CA LYS A 127 -9.75 -3.07 -10.51
C LYS A 127 -10.98 -3.74 -9.92
N LEU A 128 -11.38 -3.34 -8.71
CA LEU A 128 -12.56 -3.85 -8.03
C LEU A 128 -13.84 -3.64 -8.86
N SER A 129 -14.00 -2.44 -9.44
CA SER A 129 -15.16 -2.12 -10.28
C SER A 129 -15.22 -2.97 -11.55
N ARG A 130 -14.08 -3.27 -12.19
CA ARG A 130 -14.03 -4.14 -13.38
C ARG A 130 -14.37 -5.58 -13.04
N GLU A 131 -13.90 -6.07 -11.89
CA GLU A 131 -14.20 -7.42 -11.41
C GLU A 131 -15.69 -7.59 -11.11
N TYR A 132 -16.28 -6.63 -10.39
CA TYR A 132 -17.74 -6.60 -10.17
C TYR A 132 -18.54 -6.56 -11.47
N GLN A 133 -18.13 -5.74 -12.44
CA GLN A 133 -18.77 -5.72 -13.76
C GLN A 133 -18.65 -7.07 -14.47
N HIS A 134 -17.49 -7.73 -14.40
CA HIS A 134 -17.29 -9.05 -14.99
C HIS A 134 -18.24 -10.09 -14.39
N GLU A 135 -18.33 -10.14 -13.05
CA GLU A 135 -19.27 -11.03 -12.34
C GLU A 135 -20.72 -10.77 -12.73
N SER A 136 -21.16 -9.51 -12.74
CA SER A 136 -22.53 -9.16 -13.15
C SER A 136 -22.83 -9.52 -14.62
N ASN A 137 -21.84 -9.38 -15.50
CA ASN A 137 -21.99 -9.74 -16.91
C ASN A 137 -22.09 -11.26 -17.09
N ILE A 138 -21.34 -12.03 -16.29
CA ILE A 138 -21.45 -13.49 -16.25
C ILE A 138 -22.84 -13.91 -15.76
N GLU A 139 -23.33 -13.30 -14.68
CA GLU A 139 -24.65 -13.60 -14.12
C GLU A 139 -25.77 -13.30 -15.13
N ASN A 140 -25.75 -12.11 -15.74
CA ASN A 140 -26.68 -11.75 -16.80
C ASN A 140 -26.61 -12.71 -17.99
N ALA A 141 -25.40 -13.10 -18.42
CA ALA A 141 -25.22 -14.07 -19.50
C ALA A 141 -25.77 -15.45 -19.14
N SER A 142 -25.68 -15.86 -17.87
CA SER A 142 -26.25 -17.12 -17.37
C SER A 142 -27.79 -17.08 -17.43
N TRP A 143 -28.39 -16.01 -16.89
CA TRP A 143 -29.84 -15.84 -16.84
C TRP A 143 -30.47 -15.79 -18.24
N ASN A 144 -29.85 -15.05 -19.16
CA ASN A 144 -30.28 -14.99 -20.55
C ASN A 144 -30.26 -16.37 -21.23
N ARG A 145 -29.22 -17.17 -20.95
CA ARG A 145 -29.07 -18.53 -21.50
C ARG A 145 -30.11 -19.50 -20.94
N TYR A 146 -30.52 -19.32 -19.69
CA TYR A 146 -31.59 -20.09 -19.06
C TYR A 146 -32.93 -19.78 -19.72
N ASN A 147 -33.30 -18.50 -19.84
CA ASN A 147 -34.56 -18.12 -20.47
C ASN A 147 -34.68 -18.58 -21.92
N GLN A 148 -33.60 -18.46 -22.70
CA GLN A 148 -33.60 -18.92 -24.09
C GLN A 148 -33.87 -20.43 -24.20
N GLN A 149 -33.37 -21.22 -23.24
CA GLN A 149 -33.67 -22.66 -23.19
C GLN A 149 -35.12 -22.94 -22.80
N GLU A 150 -35.69 -22.15 -21.88
CA GLU A 150 -37.10 -22.28 -21.50
C GLU A 150 -38.03 -21.91 -22.66
N GLU A 151 -37.76 -20.81 -23.37
CA GLU A 151 -38.49 -20.44 -24.61
C GLU A 151 -38.41 -21.55 -25.67
N GLN A 152 -37.24 -22.16 -25.86
CA GLN A 152 -37.08 -23.30 -26.78
C GLN A 152 -37.83 -24.55 -26.30
N ARG A 153 -37.84 -24.84 -25.00
CA ARG A 153 -38.60 -25.96 -24.43
C ARG A 153 -40.09 -25.76 -24.58
N GLU A 154 -40.56 -24.53 -24.43
CA GLU A 154 -41.97 -24.16 -24.61
C GLU A 154 -42.38 -24.31 -26.07
N TRP A 155 -41.60 -23.76 -27.01
CA TRP A 155 -41.80 -23.98 -28.45
C TRP A 155 -41.79 -25.47 -28.83
N ASN A 156 -40.88 -26.26 -28.25
CA ASN A 156 -40.82 -27.71 -28.48
C ASN A 156 -42.03 -28.46 -27.92
N LYS A 157 -42.69 -27.98 -26.85
CA LYS A 157 -43.92 -28.59 -26.33
C LYS A 157 -45.11 -28.35 -27.27
N ASP A 158 -45.20 -27.15 -27.82
CA ASP A 158 -46.24 -26.79 -28.79
C ASP A 158 -46.02 -27.53 -30.13
N SER A 159 -44.77 -27.69 -30.55
CA SER A 159 -44.39 -28.47 -31.75
C SER A 159 -44.71 -29.97 -31.63
N VAL A 160 -44.65 -30.57 -30.43
CA VAL A 160 -44.99 -31.99 -30.22
C VAL A 160 -46.50 -32.23 -30.28
N ALA A 161 -47.33 -31.18 -30.11
CA ALA A 161 -48.78 -31.26 -30.29
C ALA A 161 -49.21 -31.32 -31.78
N GLU A 162 -48.32 -31.07 -32.75
CA GLU A 162 -48.62 -31.07 -34.19
C GLU A 162 -48.38 -32.42 -34.91
N HIS A 163 -48.17 -33.52 -34.18
CA HIS A 163 -48.13 -34.86 -34.77
C HIS A 163 -49.53 -35.50 -34.89
N TYR A 164 -50.50 -34.81 -35.49
CA TYR A 164 -51.78 -35.42 -35.90
C TYR A 164 -51.73 -35.81 -37.40
N ASN A 165 -51.37 -37.08 -37.62
CA ASN A 165 -51.61 -37.94 -38.78
C ASN A 165 -51.63 -37.28 -40.18
N GLN A 166 -50.47 -37.30 -40.85
CA GLN A 166 -50.42 -37.30 -42.31
C GLN A 166 -50.30 -38.75 -42.82
N HIS A 167 -51.13 -39.06 -43.82
CA HIS A 167 -51.19 -40.27 -44.67
C HIS A 167 -52.24 -41.32 -44.30
N LEU A 168 -53.32 -41.34 -45.10
CA LEU A 168 -53.87 -42.53 -45.78
C LEU A 168 -54.75 -42.08 -46.98
N ASP A 169 -54.18 -42.22 -48.17
CA ASP A 169 -54.74 -42.65 -49.46
C ASP A 169 -55.99 -42.05 -50.15
N PHE A 170 -55.80 -41.92 -51.48
CA PHE A 170 -56.68 -42.39 -52.57
C PHE A 170 -57.47 -41.37 -53.45
N THR A 171 -56.84 -41.06 -54.58
CA THR A 171 -57.34 -41.01 -55.98
C THR A 171 -58.31 -39.94 -56.52
N THR A 172 -57.84 -39.39 -57.65
CA THR A 172 -58.53 -39.08 -58.92
C THR A 172 -59.62 -37.99 -58.98
N LYS A 173 -59.19 -36.83 -59.49
CA LYS A 173 -59.55 -36.26 -60.82
C LYS A 173 -61.03 -36.27 -61.29
N VAL A 174 -61.47 -35.01 -61.48
CA VAL A 174 -62.33 -34.35 -62.50
C VAL A 174 -63.88 -34.42 -62.46
N PRO A 175 -64.55 -33.31 -62.88
CA PRO A 175 -65.93 -32.94 -62.59
C PRO A 175 -66.90 -33.23 -63.75
N TYR A 176 -68.21 -33.22 -63.46
CA TYR A 176 -69.24 -32.61 -64.30
C TYR A 176 -70.54 -32.39 -63.51
N GLU A 177 -71.18 -31.28 -63.83
CA GLU A 177 -72.37 -30.61 -63.27
C GLU A 177 -73.67 -31.38 -63.62
N THR A 178 -74.91 -31.12 -63.17
CA THR A 178 -75.69 -29.91 -62.77
C THR A 178 -76.94 -30.36 -61.96
N PRO A 179 -77.70 -29.46 -61.31
CA PRO A 179 -79.05 -29.74 -60.82
C PRO A 179 -80.16 -29.32 -61.81
N VAL A 180 -81.08 -30.27 -62.06
CA VAL A 180 -82.43 -30.22 -62.69
C VAL A 180 -82.54 -29.73 -64.14
#